data_AF-A0A7V4IKF0-F1
#
_entry.id   AF-A0A7V4IKF0-F1
#
_cell.length_a   1.000
_cell.length_b   1.000
_cell.length_c   1.000
_cell.angle_alpha   90.00
_cell.angle_beta   90.00
_cell.angle_gamma   90.00
#
_symmetry.space_group_name_H-M   'P 1'
#
loop_
_entity.id
_entity.type
_entity.pdbx_description
1 polymer ?
#
loop_
_entity_poly.entity_id
_entity_poly.type
_entity_poly.pdbx_seq_one_letter_code
_entity_poly.pdbx_strand_id
1 'polypeptide(L)'
;MKFVHLHNHTHYSLLDGLTQIGELVQTAINDGAPAVAITDHGVMYGVIEFYQKCKKAGIKPIIGVEMYMAPGSRHDKSTKSDERNYHLLLLAKNQAGYKNLLKLTAIAHLEGYYYKPRIDWKVFREHAEGIIACTACIGGEIPQLIRAGKLDRAKERALEFRELLGHDSFYLEIQHHPELEEQEPINQALIKMSKELYIPLVATNDLHYLRPDDYDAQDVLLCLQTKHKKNEDNRMAMHGRDYYYKTAKEMHEHFKHVPEALENTLKIAEMCDFEIELGNIQLPYFEVPAGEDGNSYLRKLCEQGLVRHYKMTYAEIDQEKKERMDYELSVIEKMGWPSYFLIVSDFINWAKNNGIVVGPGRGSAAGSFVCYL
;
A
#
# COMPACT_ATOMS: atom_id res chain seq x y z
N MET A 1 11.84 23.16 15.29
CA MET A 1 11.50 21.80 15.78
C MET A 1 11.03 21.01 14.57
N LYS A 2 11.44 19.75 14.41
CA LYS A 2 11.04 18.91 13.27
C LYS A 2 10.39 17.64 13.80
N PHE A 3 9.34 17.18 13.13
CA PHE A 3 8.61 15.96 13.46
C PHE A 3 8.16 15.30 12.15
N VAL A 4 8.03 13.98 12.14
CA VAL A 4 7.51 13.23 10.99
C VAL A 4 6.34 12.39 11.46
N HIS A 5 5.18 12.61 10.86
CA HIS A 5 4.02 11.74 11.09
C HIS A 5 4.22 10.41 10.37
N LEU A 6 4.32 9.33 11.15
CA LEU A 6 4.54 7.96 10.66
C LEU A 6 3.28 7.10 10.60
N HIS A 7 2.21 7.51 11.28
CA HIS A 7 0.94 6.79 11.35
C HIS A 7 -0.17 7.71 10.82
N ASN A 8 -0.51 7.56 9.55
CA ASN A 8 -1.50 8.39 8.86
C ASN A 8 -2.41 7.57 7.95
N HIS A 9 -3.71 7.84 8.07
CA HIS A 9 -4.77 7.29 7.25
C HIS A 9 -5.22 8.32 6.24
N THR A 10 -5.16 7.93 4.96
CA THR A 10 -5.65 8.73 3.84
C THR A 10 -7.08 8.32 3.51
N HIS A 11 -7.70 9.01 2.55
CA HIS A 11 -8.97 8.61 1.97
C HIS A 11 -8.98 7.20 1.34
N TYR A 12 -7.84 6.53 1.21
CA TYR A 12 -7.75 5.12 0.82
C TYR A 12 -7.99 4.14 1.99
N SER A 13 -7.94 4.60 3.25
CA SER A 13 -8.58 3.92 4.38
C SER A 13 -10.09 4.10 4.27
N LEU A 14 -10.69 3.29 3.40
CA LEU A 14 -12.07 3.49 2.94
C LEU A 14 -13.07 3.50 4.10
N LEU A 15 -13.92 4.54 4.09
CA LEU A 15 -14.96 4.78 5.08
C LEU A 15 -14.42 5.02 6.51
N ASP A 16 -13.20 5.52 6.62
CA ASP A 16 -12.55 5.76 7.90
C ASP A 16 -11.64 7.01 7.86
N GLY A 17 -10.67 7.04 6.94
CA GLY A 17 -9.79 8.19 6.71
C GLY A 17 -10.41 9.22 5.75
N LEU A 18 -10.25 10.51 6.05
CA LEU A 18 -10.66 11.64 5.20
C LEU A 18 -9.50 12.34 4.48
N THR A 19 -8.28 12.12 4.96
CA THR A 19 -7.11 12.88 4.53
C THR A 19 -6.81 12.70 3.05
N GLN A 20 -6.87 13.81 2.29
CA GLN A 20 -6.47 13.82 0.89
C GLN A 20 -4.93 13.82 0.79
N ILE A 21 -4.38 12.94 -0.05
CA ILE A 21 -2.92 12.78 -0.19
C ILE A 21 -2.21 14.10 -0.52
N GLY A 22 -2.79 14.88 -1.44
CA GLY A 22 -2.18 16.16 -1.85
C GLY A 22 -2.12 17.17 -0.72
N GLU A 23 -3.18 17.23 0.08
CA GLU A 23 -3.27 18.14 1.23
C GLU A 23 -2.38 17.68 2.39
N LEU A 24 -2.26 16.38 2.63
CA LEU A 24 -1.32 15.81 3.61
C LEU A 24 0.12 16.20 3.30
N VAL A 25 0.53 16.01 2.04
CA VAL A 25 1.87 16.37 1.56
C VAL A 25 2.13 17.86 1.75
N GLN A 26 1.18 18.72 1.37
CA GLN A 26 1.33 20.17 1.51
C GLN A 26 1.36 20.60 2.98
N THR A 27 0.53 19.99 3.82
CA THR A 27 0.48 20.29 5.27
C THR A 27 1.82 19.93 5.93
N ALA A 28 2.38 18.77 5.60
CA ALA A 28 3.69 18.36 6.09
C ALA A 28 4.82 19.30 5.66
N ILE A 29 4.80 19.78 4.42
CA ILE A 29 5.76 20.77 3.93
C ILE A 29 5.61 22.10 4.68
N ASN A 30 4.38 22.58 4.86
CA ASN A 30 4.11 23.84 5.56
C ASN A 30 4.56 23.80 7.03
N ASP A 31 4.46 22.63 7.68
CA ASP A 31 4.96 22.41 9.05
C ASP A 31 6.49 22.20 9.12
N GLY A 32 7.17 22.12 7.97
CA GLY A 32 8.62 21.94 7.89
C GLY A 32 9.09 20.50 8.14
N ALA A 33 8.20 19.52 7.97
CA ALA A 33 8.54 18.10 8.09
C ALA A 33 9.45 17.66 6.93
N PRO A 34 10.53 16.90 7.19
CA PRO A 34 11.42 16.40 6.14
C PRO A 34 10.83 15.21 5.36
N ALA A 35 9.83 14.54 5.94
CA ALA A 35 9.19 13.34 5.40
C ALA A 35 7.74 13.24 5.91
N VAL A 36 6.95 12.37 5.27
CA VAL A 36 5.61 12.00 5.72
C VAL A 36 5.32 10.55 5.31
N ALA A 37 4.55 9.82 6.11
CA ALA A 37 4.17 8.43 5.82
C ALA A 37 2.73 8.28 5.32
N ILE A 38 2.50 7.22 4.53
CA ILE A 38 1.17 6.67 4.23
C ILE A 38 1.06 5.29 4.88
N THR A 39 0.04 5.06 5.70
CA THR A 39 -0.13 3.80 6.45
C THR A 39 -1.60 3.39 6.54
N ASP A 40 -2.27 3.33 5.39
CA ASP A 40 -3.70 3.01 5.33
C ASP A 40 -4.05 1.63 5.92
N HIS A 41 -5.31 1.47 6.35
CA HIS A 41 -5.80 0.25 6.99
C HIS A 41 -5.84 -0.95 6.04
N GLY A 42 -4.90 -1.88 6.19
CA GLY A 42 -4.89 -3.18 5.51
C GLY A 42 -4.72 -3.10 3.99
N VAL A 43 -4.34 -1.94 3.46
CA VAL A 43 -4.31 -1.65 2.01
C VAL A 43 -3.15 -0.73 1.64
N MET A 44 -2.71 -0.81 0.38
CA MET A 44 -1.65 0.04 -0.19
C MET A 44 -2.13 0.78 -1.46
N TYR A 45 -3.44 1.06 -1.55
CA TYR A 45 -4.07 1.58 -2.78
C TYR A 45 -3.49 2.94 -3.23
N GLY A 46 -3.23 3.84 -2.28
CA GLY A 46 -2.75 5.19 -2.56
C GLY A 46 -1.24 5.33 -2.73
N VAL A 47 -0.46 4.25 -2.60
CA VAL A 47 1.01 4.33 -2.49
C VAL A 47 1.66 4.99 -3.71
N ILE A 48 1.24 4.65 -4.93
CA ILE A 48 1.83 5.22 -6.15
C ILE A 48 1.49 6.70 -6.30
N GLU A 49 0.23 7.08 -6.04
CA GLU A 49 -0.20 8.48 -6.05
C GLU A 49 0.57 9.30 -5.01
N PHE A 50 0.64 8.80 -3.77
CA PHE A 50 1.39 9.39 -2.66
C PHE A 50 2.86 9.57 -3.02
N TYR A 51 3.52 8.53 -3.49
CA TYR A 51 4.92 8.56 -3.89
C TYR A 51 5.18 9.62 -4.97
N GLN A 52 4.37 9.65 -6.04
CA GLN A 52 4.49 10.64 -7.11
C GLN A 52 4.29 12.07 -6.60
N LYS A 53 3.30 12.30 -5.74
CA LYS A 53 3.03 13.63 -5.15
C LYS A 53 4.15 14.09 -4.23
N CYS A 54 4.66 13.21 -3.37
CA CYS A 54 5.82 13.49 -2.52
C CYS A 54 7.07 13.83 -3.34
N LYS A 55 7.43 13.01 -4.34
CA LYS A 55 8.59 13.26 -5.21
C LYS A 55 8.45 14.58 -5.97
N LYS A 56 7.25 14.90 -6.48
CA LYS A 56 6.98 16.19 -7.16
C LYS A 56 7.13 17.38 -6.22
N ALA A 57 6.72 17.25 -4.96
CA ALA A 57 6.76 18.32 -3.97
C ALA A 57 8.10 18.43 -3.21
N GLY A 58 9.03 17.48 -3.42
CA GLY A 58 10.35 17.49 -2.79
C GLY A 58 10.36 17.06 -1.31
N ILE A 59 9.32 16.36 -0.84
CA ILE A 59 9.27 15.76 0.51
C ILE A 59 9.53 14.26 0.42
N LYS A 60 10.23 13.69 1.41
CA LYS A 60 10.55 12.25 1.41
C LYS A 60 9.28 11.41 1.72
N PRO A 61 8.86 10.51 0.81
CA PRO A 61 7.77 9.58 1.09
C PRO A 61 8.25 8.43 1.98
N ILE A 62 7.47 8.10 3.00
CA ILE A 62 7.62 6.86 3.78
C ILE A 62 6.42 5.97 3.44
N ILE A 63 6.70 4.76 2.94
CA ILE A 63 5.66 3.84 2.51
C ILE A 63 5.42 2.83 3.62
N GLY A 64 4.17 2.70 4.06
CA GLY A 64 3.78 1.73 5.06
C GLY A 64 2.33 1.31 4.92
N VAL A 65 1.86 0.61 5.93
CA VAL A 65 0.50 0.08 6.02
C VAL A 65 0.21 -0.28 7.48
N GLU A 66 -1.00 0.02 7.95
CA GLU A 66 -1.45 -0.50 9.25
C GLU A 66 -2.16 -1.84 9.01
N MET A 67 -1.49 -2.94 9.33
CA MET A 67 -1.97 -4.29 9.09
C MET A 67 -2.91 -4.76 10.20
N TYR A 68 -3.90 -5.58 9.81
CA TYR A 68 -4.67 -6.35 10.77
C TYR A 68 -3.99 -7.70 11.05
N MET A 69 -3.68 -7.99 12.30
CA MET A 69 -3.18 -9.27 12.79
C MET A 69 -4.33 -10.10 13.35
N ALA A 70 -4.48 -11.32 12.86
CA ALA A 70 -5.38 -12.30 13.46
C ALA A 70 -4.84 -12.71 14.85
N PRO A 71 -5.71 -12.93 15.85
CA PRO A 71 -5.27 -13.42 17.17
C PRO A 71 -4.66 -14.83 17.11
N GLY A 72 -5.08 -15.62 16.13
CA GLY A 72 -4.58 -16.96 15.85
C GLY A 72 -4.14 -17.11 14.39
N SER A 73 -4.72 -18.07 13.68
CA SER A 73 -4.45 -18.26 12.25
C SER A 73 -5.24 -17.27 11.41
N ARG A 74 -4.65 -16.75 10.33
CA ARG A 74 -5.37 -15.89 9.37
C ARG A 74 -6.56 -16.61 8.71
N HIS A 75 -6.51 -17.95 8.67
CA HIS A 75 -7.56 -18.81 8.11
C HIS A 75 -8.75 -19.01 9.05
N ASP A 76 -8.62 -18.63 10.32
CA ASP A 76 -9.68 -18.81 11.31
C ASP A 76 -10.83 -17.82 11.06
N LYS A 77 -12.04 -18.36 10.88
CA LYS A 77 -13.29 -17.59 10.69
C LYS A 77 -14.25 -17.74 11.87
N SER A 78 -13.71 -18.04 13.05
CA SER A 78 -14.48 -18.26 14.27
C SER A 78 -15.11 -16.96 14.75
N THR A 79 -16.38 -17.01 15.14
CA THR A 79 -17.19 -15.88 15.62
C THR A 79 -17.16 -15.73 17.15
N LYS A 80 -16.21 -16.35 17.86
CA LYS A 80 -16.11 -16.12 19.32
C LYS A 80 -15.88 -14.63 19.54
N SER A 81 -16.83 -13.98 20.22
CA SER A 81 -17.03 -12.52 20.27
C SER A 81 -15.83 -11.70 20.73
N ASP A 82 -14.83 -12.34 21.31
CA ASP A 82 -13.75 -11.67 22.03
C ASP A 82 -12.43 -11.64 21.24
N GLU A 83 -12.34 -12.34 20.10
CA GLU A 83 -11.13 -12.35 19.24
C GLU A 83 -11.19 -11.22 18.21
N ARG A 84 -10.91 -9.99 18.67
CA ARG A 84 -10.72 -8.83 17.78
C ARG A 84 -9.35 -8.89 17.12
N ASN A 85 -9.28 -8.51 15.85
CA ASN A 85 -8.00 -8.35 15.15
C ASN A 85 -7.19 -7.25 15.83
N TYR A 86 -5.87 -7.42 15.86
CA TYR A 86 -4.96 -6.40 16.36
C TYR A 86 -4.44 -5.54 15.23
N HIS A 87 -4.09 -4.29 15.53
CA HIS A 87 -3.39 -3.44 14.59
C HIS A 87 -1.87 -3.61 14.70
N LEU A 88 -1.16 -3.42 13.60
CA LEU A 88 0.30 -3.43 13.54
C LEU A 88 0.78 -2.46 12.45
N LEU A 89 1.46 -1.40 12.87
CA LEU A 89 1.99 -0.39 11.95
C LEU A 89 3.28 -0.89 11.32
N LEU A 90 3.32 -1.02 10.00
CA LEU A 90 4.49 -1.51 9.27
C LEU A 90 4.98 -0.44 8.27
N LEU A 91 6.29 -0.20 8.26
CA LEU A 91 6.95 0.74 7.35
C LEU A 91 8.03 0.01 6.54
N ALA A 92 8.12 0.31 5.25
CA ALA A 92 9.19 -0.19 4.40
C ALA A 92 10.48 0.56 4.67
N LYS A 93 11.48 -0.13 5.25
CA LYS A 93 12.83 0.42 5.44
C LYS A 93 13.60 0.53 4.13
N ASN A 94 13.40 -0.43 3.23
CA ASN A 94 14.12 -0.53 1.97
C ASN A 94 13.29 -1.27 0.90
N GLN A 95 13.90 -1.55 -0.26
CA GLN A 95 13.23 -2.24 -1.36
C GLN A 95 12.70 -3.63 -0.99
N ALA A 96 13.40 -4.38 -0.14
CA ALA A 96 12.94 -5.70 0.33
C ALA A 96 11.70 -5.54 1.22
N GLY A 97 11.73 -4.58 2.13
CA GLY A 97 10.57 -4.20 2.95
C GLY A 97 9.35 -3.85 2.12
N TYR A 98 9.51 -3.00 1.09
CA TYR A 98 8.41 -2.63 0.21
C TYR A 98 7.79 -3.85 -0.50
N LYS A 99 8.62 -4.75 -1.05
CA LYS A 99 8.15 -6.00 -1.66
C LYS A 99 7.42 -6.89 -0.64
N ASN A 100 7.91 -6.95 0.59
CA ASN A 100 7.28 -7.72 1.65
C ASN A 100 5.95 -7.12 2.09
N LEU A 101 5.80 -5.79 2.17
CA LEU A 101 4.51 -5.16 2.44
C LEU A 101 3.48 -5.47 1.33
N LEU A 102 3.90 -5.43 0.06
CA LEU A 102 3.03 -5.85 -1.06
C LEU A 102 2.60 -7.30 -0.91
N LYS A 103 3.53 -8.20 -0.55
CA LYS A 103 3.23 -9.63 -0.37
C LYS A 103 2.31 -9.90 0.81
N LEU A 104 2.57 -9.28 1.97
CA LEU A 104 1.74 -9.37 3.17
C LEU A 104 0.32 -8.87 2.90
N THR A 105 0.20 -7.71 2.25
CA THR A 105 -1.11 -7.16 1.86
C THR A 105 -1.84 -8.11 0.91
N ALA A 106 -1.16 -8.67 -0.09
CA ALA A 106 -1.76 -9.64 -1.00
C ALA A 106 -2.26 -10.91 -0.27
N ILE A 107 -1.45 -11.47 0.64
CA ILE A 107 -1.85 -12.64 1.44
C ILE A 107 -3.04 -12.31 2.34
N ALA A 108 -3.04 -11.12 2.96
CA ALA A 108 -4.12 -10.67 3.83
C ALA A 108 -5.48 -10.66 3.11
N HIS A 109 -5.49 -10.22 1.85
CA HIS A 109 -6.69 -10.17 1.01
C HIS A 109 -7.06 -11.53 0.39
N LEU A 110 -6.09 -12.31 -0.06
CA LEU A 110 -6.35 -13.58 -0.77
C LEU A 110 -6.64 -14.75 0.18
N GLU A 111 -6.04 -14.75 1.37
CA GLU A 111 -6.11 -15.89 2.30
C GLU A 111 -6.76 -15.53 3.64
N GLY A 112 -6.44 -14.35 4.18
CA GLY A 112 -6.80 -13.99 5.55
C GLY A 112 -8.07 -13.15 5.73
N TYR A 113 -8.81 -12.91 4.64
CA TYR A 113 -9.95 -12.00 4.65
C TYR A 113 -11.12 -12.53 5.48
N TYR A 114 -11.43 -11.83 6.56
CA TYR A 114 -12.61 -12.05 7.39
C TYR A 114 -13.06 -10.72 7.99
N TYR A 115 -14.02 -10.06 7.32
CA TYR A 115 -14.42 -8.65 7.49
C TYR A 115 -13.32 -7.61 7.23
N LYS A 116 -12.08 -7.91 7.61
CA LYS A 116 -10.86 -7.16 7.31
C LYS A 116 -9.82 -8.10 6.69
N PRO A 117 -8.88 -7.59 5.86
CA PRO A 117 -7.76 -8.37 5.34
C PRO A 117 -6.71 -8.56 6.43
N ARG A 118 -6.46 -9.80 6.86
CA ARG A 118 -5.60 -10.07 8.04
C ARG A 118 -4.40 -10.94 7.70
N ILE A 119 -3.29 -10.69 8.36
CA ILE A 119 -2.14 -11.61 8.40
C ILE A 119 -2.10 -12.33 9.75
N ASP A 120 -1.19 -13.29 9.90
CA ASP A 120 -0.87 -13.92 11.17
C ASP A 120 0.63 -13.85 11.45
N TRP A 121 1.04 -14.26 12.65
CA TRP A 121 2.44 -14.25 13.05
C TRP A 121 3.33 -15.13 12.15
N LYS A 122 2.79 -16.23 11.60
CA LYS A 122 3.57 -17.13 10.75
C LYS A 122 4.00 -16.42 9.48
N VAL A 123 3.06 -15.84 8.75
CA VAL A 123 3.36 -15.16 7.48
C VAL A 123 4.12 -13.86 7.70
N PHE A 124 3.88 -13.15 8.81
CA PHE A 124 4.68 -11.98 9.16
C PHE A 124 6.16 -12.33 9.31
N ARG A 125 6.48 -13.42 10.02
CA ARG A 125 7.88 -13.90 10.16
C ARG A 125 8.54 -14.24 8.83
N GLU A 126 7.79 -14.84 7.91
CA GLU A 126 8.29 -15.21 6.58
C GLU A 126 8.62 -13.99 5.70
N HIS A 127 8.05 -12.82 6.03
CA HIS A 127 8.18 -11.59 5.24
C HIS A 127 8.61 -10.37 6.09
N ALA A 128 9.34 -10.58 7.18
CA ALA A 128 9.75 -9.50 8.09
C ALA A 128 10.96 -8.69 7.59
N GLU A 129 11.71 -9.20 6.61
CA GLU A 129 12.93 -8.55 6.12
C GLU A 129 12.65 -7.14 5.58
N GLY A 130 13.47 -6.17 5.99
CA GLY A 130 13.39 -4.80 5.50
C GLY A 130 12.18 -4.01 6.02
N ILE A 131 11.45 -4.52 7.00
CA ILE A 131 10.30 -3.84 7.63
C ILE A 131 10.72 -3.21 8.96
N ILE A 132 10.19 -2.03 9.25
CA ILE A 132 10.12 -1.46 10.61
C ILE A 132 8.69 -1.65 11.10
N ALA A 133 8.51 -2.15 12.32
CA ALA A 133 7.18 -2.27 12.93
C ALA A 133 7.05 -1.42 14.19
N CYS A 134 5.85 -0.90 14.43
CA CYS A 134 5.49 -0.22 15.66
C CYS A 134 4.28 -0.92 16.30
N THR A 135 4.11 -0.80 17.62
CA THR A 135 3.01 -1.45 18.34
C THR A 135 1.59 -0.96 17.97
N ALA A 136 1.48 0.05 17.09
CA ALA A 136 0.24 0.67 16.63
C ALA A 136 -0.51 1.44 17.74
N CYS A 137 -1.77 1.77 17.46
CA CYS A 137 -2.69 2.44 18.36
C CYS A 137 -3.16 1.51 19.50
N ILE A 138 -4.15 1.95 20.28
CA ILE A 138 -4.77 1.14 21.33
C ILE A 138 -5.31 -0.21 20.82
N GLY A 139 -5.60 -0.34 19.52
CA GLY A 139 -6.00 -1.58 18.86
C GLY A 139 -4.86 -2.60 18.67
N GLY A 140 -3.61 -2.24 18.97
CA GLY A 140 -2.46 -3.12 18.83
C GLY A 140 -2.40 -4.26 19.86
N GLU A 141 -1.73 -5.36 19.51
CA GLU A 141 -1.66 -6.57 20.36
C GLU A 141 -1.05 -6.29 21.73
N ILE A 142 0.06 -5.55 21.78
CA ILE A 142 0.77 -5.22 23.02
C ILE A 142 -0.04 -4.24 23.88
N PRO A 143 -0.58 -3.12 23.34
CA PRO A 143 -1.54 -2.27 24.05
C PRO A 143 -2.74 -3.03 24.63
N GLN A 144 -3.34 -3.97 23.87
CA GLN A 144 -4.46 -4.79 24.36
C GLN A 144 -4.05 -5.73 25.50
N LEU A 145 -2.85 -6.31 25.45
CA LEU A 145 -2.32 -7.12 26.56
C LEU A 145 -2.10 -6.28 27.82
N ILE A 146 -1.59 -5.06 27.69
CA ILE A 146 -1.43 -4.11 28.79
C ILE A 146 -2.80 -3.76 29.39
N ARG A 147 -3.78 -3.41 28.54
CA ARG A 147 -5.17 -3.12 28.94
C ARG A 147 -5.79 -4.28 29.70
N ALA A 148 -5.51 -5.51 29.29
CA ALA A 148 -5.99 -6.73 29.96
C ALA A 148 -5.23 -7.08 31.25
N GLY A 149 -4.29 -6.23 31.71
CA GLY A 149 -3.46 -6.48 32.90
C GLY A 149 -2.39 -7.57 32.71
N LYS A 150 -2.15 -8.02 31.47
CA LYS A 150 -1.22 -9.12 31.13
C LYS A 150 0.16 -8.57 30.77
N LEU A 151 0.76 -7.80 31.68
CA LEU A 151 2.01 -7.07 31.41
C LEU A 151 3.19 -7.99 31.07
N ASP A 152 3.33 -9.14 31.74
CA ASP A 152 4.42 -10.07 31.46
C ASP A 152 4.32 -10.63 30.04
N ARG A 153 3.10 -11.00 29.61
CA ARG A 153 2.87 -11.45 28.22
C ARG A 153 3.10 -10.33 27.21
N ALA A 154 2.76 -9.08 27.53
CA ALA A 154 3.05 -7.93 26.69
C ALA A 154 4.57 -7.74 26.49
N LYS A 155 5.37 -7.94 27.54
CA LYS A 155 6.84 -7.89 27.47
C LYS A 155 7.41 -9.02 26.63
N GLU A 156 6.97 -10.25 26.85
CA GLU A 156 7.36 -11.40 26.03
C GLU A 156 7.07 -11.13 24.56
N ARG A 157 5.87 -10.63 24.26
CA ARG A 157 5.46 -10.34 22.89
C ARG A 157 6.32 -9.25 22.25
N ALA A 158 6.64 -8.19 22.98
CA ALA A 158 7.54 -7.14 22.51
C ALA A 158 8.97 -7.68 22.21
N LEU A 159 9.46 -8.62 23.01
CA LEU A 159 10.73 -9.29 22.77
C LEU A 159 10.69 -10.19 21.53
N GLU A 160 9.59 -10.93 21.30
CA GLU A 160 9.38 -11.73 20.08
C GLU A 160 9.46 -10.86 18.82
N PHE A 161 8.82 -9.69 18.81
CA PHE A 161 8.91 -8.72 17.71
C PHE A 161 10.33 -8.18 17.52
N ARG A 162 11.00 -7.79 18.60
CA ARG A 162 12.38 -7.29 18.54
C ARG A 162 13.35 -8.35 18.03
N GLU A 163 13.22 -9.60 18.48
CA GLU A 163 14.07 -10.71 18.04
C GLU A 163 13.91 -10.97 16.53
N LEU A 164 12.68 -10.90 16.02
CA LEU A 164 12.38 -11.07 14.61
C LEU A 164 12.93 -9.94 13.73
N LEU A 165 12.70 -8.69 14.12
CA LEU A 165 12.96 -7.50 13.28
C LEU A 165 14.36 -6.91 13.51
N GLY A 166 15.00 -7.25 14.63
CA GLY A 166 16.22 -6.63 15.10
C GLY A 166 15.97 -5.38 15.93
N HIS A 167 17.00 -4.97 16.67
CA HIS A 167 16.95 -3.90 17.67
C HIS A 167 16.47 -2.55 17.10
N ASP A 168 16.83 -2.23 15.85
CA ASP A 168 16.58 -0.91 15.27
C ASP A 168 15.32 -0.86 14.38
N SER A 169 14.56 -1.97 14.30
CA SER A 169 13.39 -2.08 13.42
C SER A 169 12.08 -2.40 14.17
N PHE A 170 12.07 -2.32 15.50
CA PHE A 170 10.85 -2.46 16.31
C PHE A 170 10.73 -1.35 17.35
N TYR A 171 9.59 -0.67 17.38
CA TYR A 171 9.35 0.49 18.24
C TYR A 171 8.07 0.33 19.06
N LEU A 172 8.10 0.76 20.32
CA LEU A 172 6.90 0.92 21.14
C LEU A 172 6.26 2.27 20.82
N GLU A 173 5.06 2.24 20.25
CA GLU A 173 4.34 3.42 19.78
C GLU A 173 3.54 4.06 20.91
N ILE A 174 3.69 5.38 21.08
CA ILE A 174 2.95 6.18 22.04
C ILE A 174 2.19 7.30 21.33
N GLN A 175 0.96 7.52 21.77
CA GLN A 175 0.01 8.48 21.18
C GLN A 175 -0.62 9.32 22.29
N HIS A 176 -1.00 10.56 22.00
CA HIS A 176 -1.59 11.47 22.99
C HIS A 176 -3.02 11.84 22.60
N HIS A 177 -3.97 11.04 23.09
CA HIS A 177 -5.42 11.21 22.94
C HIS A 177 -6.07 11.34 24.32
N PRO A 178 -6.17 12.55 24.90
CA PRO A 178 -6.55 12.75 26.30
C PRO A 178 -8.01 12.38 26.61
N GLU A 179 -8.89 12.33 25.60
CA GLU A 179 -10.29 11.87 25.77
C GLU A 179 -10.40 10.34 25.83
N LEU A 180 -9.32 9.60 25.53
CA LEU A 180 -9.23 8.16 25.74
C LEU A 180 -8.60 7.87 27.10
N GLU A 181 -9.42 7.59 28.11
CA GLU A 181 -8.97 7.36 29.51
C GLU A 181 -7.88 6.28 29.64
N GLU A 182 -7.89 5.27 28.76
CA GLU A 182 -6.93 4.17 28.77
C GLU A 182 -5.58 4.51 28.12
N GLN A 183 -5.49 5.59 27.33
CA GLN A 183 -4.30 5.93 26.54
C GLN A 183 -3.09 6.23 27.44
N GLU A 184 -3.27 7.06 28.46
CA GLU A 184 -2.16 7.46 29.34
C GLU A 184 -1.63 6.30 30.20
N PRO A 185 -2.47 5.46 30.84
CA PRO A 185 -2.00 4.23 31.49
C PRO A 185 -1.20 3.31 30.56
N ILE A 186 -1.63 3.15 29.30
CA ILE A 186 -0.92 2.33 28.30
C ILE A 186 0.43 2.97 27.95
N ASN A 187 0.47 4.29 27.70
CA ASN A 187 1.72 5.01 27.43
C ASN A 187 2.73 4.84 28.58
N GLN A 188 2.29 4.98 29.84
CA GLN A 188 3.18 4.81 31.00
C GLN A 188 3.75 3.38 31.08
N ALA A 189 2.93 2.37 30.79
CA ALA A 189 3.39 0.99 30.71
C ALA A 189 4.40 0.78 29.58
N LEU A 190 4.15 1.34 28.39
CA LEU A 190 5.07 1.25 27.24
C LEU A 190 6.39 1.99 27.50
N ILE A 191 6.37 3.16 28.14
CA ILE A 191 7.57 3.90 28.54
C ILE A 191 8.41 3.09 29.53
N LYS A 192 7.75 2.44 30.51
CA LYS A 192 8.43 1.54 31.45
C LYS A 192 9.02 0.32 30.73
N MET A 193 8.26 -0.31 29.84
CA MET A 193 8.72 -1.44 29.02
C MET A 193 9.89 -1.06 28.12
N SER A 194 9.88 0.14 27.53
CA SER A 194 10.98 0.65 26.71
C SER A 194 12.31 0.63 27.47
N LYS A 195 12.31 1.15 28.72
CA LYS A 195 13.48 1.19 29.59
C LYS A 195 13.93 -0.19 30.05
N GLU A 196 12.99 -1.06 30.42
CA GLU A 196 13.30 -2.41 30.91
C GLU A 196 13.80 -3.34 29.82
N LEU A 197 13.19 -3.26 28.64
CA LEU A 197 13.46 -4.16 27.53
C LEU A 197 14.50 -3.61 26.57
N TYR A 198 14.88 -2.33 26.64
CA TYR A 198 15.70 -1.67 25.62
C TYR A 198 15.05 -1.77 24.24
N ILE A 199 13.80 -1.31 24.15
CA ILE A 199 13.06 -1.15 22.88
C ILE A 199 12.76 0.34 22.71
N PRO A 200 13.13 0.98 21.60
CA PRO A 200 12.93 2.42 21.43
C PRO A 200 11.44 2.79 21.37
N LEU A 201 11.10 3.99 21.86
CA LEU A 201 9.76 4.58 21.72
C LEU A 201 9.63 5.31 20.38
N VAL A 202 8.42 5.45 19.86
CA VAL A 202 8.11 6.36 18.75
C VAL A 202 6.79 7.08 19.01
N ALA A 203 6.77 8.41 18.83
CA ALA A 203 5.57 9.21 18.98
C ALA A 203 4.82 9.35 17.65
N THR A 204 3.51 9.12 17.66
CA THR A 204 2.62 9.25 16.50
C THR A 204 1.28 9.87 16.92
N ASN A 205 0.36 10.10 15.98
CA ASN A 205 -0.96 10.68 16.26
C ASN A 205 -2.14 9.98 15.58
N ASP A 206 -1.90 8.86 14.88
CA ASP A 206 -2.95 8.08 14.20
C ASP A 206 -3.91 8.95 13.37
N LEU A 207 -3.36 9.75 12.45
CA LEU A 207 -4.08 10.80 11.76
C LEU A 207 -5.19 10.24 10.86
N HIS A 208 -6.43 10.70 11.01
CA HIS A 208 -7.57 10.32 10.16
C HIS A 208 -8.17 11.49 9.37
N TYR A 209 -7.88 12.72 9.78
CA TYR A 209 -8.30 13.95 9.10
C TYR A 209 -7.21 15.03 9.22
N LEU A 210 -7.31 16.14 8.48
CA LEU A 210 -6.23 17.13 8.47
C LEU A 210 -6.44 18.25 9.49
N ARG A 211 -7.66 18.76 9.62
CA ARG A 211 -7.98 19.89 10.51
C ARG A 211 -8.89 19.45 11.65
N PRO A 212 -8.79 20.08 12.84
CA PRO A 212 -9.70 19.77 13.95
C PRO A 212 -11.19 19.83 13.57
N ASP A 213 -11.57 20.78 12.70
CA ASP A 213 -12.95 20.97 12.25
C ASP A 213 -13.46 19.87 11.30
N ASP A 214 -12.56 19.04 10.75
CA ASP A 214 -12.94 17.92 9.88
C ASP A 214 -13.49 16.72 10.69
N TYR A 215 -13.43 16.77 12.03
CA TYR A 215 -13.95 15.74 12.93
C TYR A 215 -15.41 15.36 12.63
N ASP A 216 -16.29 16.33 12.45
CA ASP A 216 -17.72 16.07 12.23
C ASP A 216 -17.98 15.31 10.93
N ALA A 217 -17.16 15.56 9.90
CA ALA A 217 -17.22 14.84 8.63
C ALA A 217 -16.70 13.40 8.79
N GLN A 218 -15.63 13.22 9.57
CA GLN A 218 -15.04 11.89 9.80
C GLN A 218 -16.00 11.01 10.60
N ASP A 219 -16.65 11.59 11.60
CA ASP A 219 -17.66 10.92 12.41
C ASP A 219 -18.85 10.42 11.57
N VAL A 220 -19.29 11.22 10.60
CA VAL A 220 -20.33 10.80 9.63
C VAL A 220 -19.82 9.66 8.74
N LEU A 221 -18.56 9.68 8.32
CA LEU A 221 -17.97 8.62 7.52
C LEU A 221 -17.99 7.28 8.28
N LEU A 222 -17.65 7.28 9.57
CA LEU A 222 -17.75 6.10 10.44
C LEU A 222 -19.19 5.62 10.63
N CYS A 223 -20.14 6.54 10.76
CA CYS A 223 -21.56 6.20 10.80
C CYS A 223 -21.99 5.44 9.53
N LEU A 224 -21.54 5.87 8.36
CA LEU A 224 -21.80 5.18 7.09
C LEU A 224 -21.14 3.80 7.04
N GLN A 225 -19.90 3.67 7.52
CA GLN A 225 -19.18 2.39 7.57
C GLN A 225 -19.89 1.37 8.45
N THR A 226 -20.34 1.82 9.62
CA THR A 226 -20.91 0.95 10.66
C THR A 226 -22.43 0.82 10.60
N LYS A 227 -23.08 1.55 9.68
CA LYS A 227 -24.54 1.57 9.48
C LYS A 227 -25.30 2.06 10.71
N HIS A 228 -24.74 3.05 11.40
CA HIS A 228 -25.36 3.72 12.55
C HIS A 228 -25.74 5.16 12.21
N LYS A 229 -26.67 5.74 12.97
CA LYS A 229 -26.97 7.18 12.91
C LYS A 229 -26.13 7.94 13.92
N LYS A 230 -25.81 9.21 13.62
CA LYS A 230 -24.99 10.07 14.48
C LYS A 230 -25.55 10.22 15.91
N ASN A 231 -26.87 10.15 16.07
CA ASN A 231 -27.57 10.31 17.35
C ASN A 231 -27.83 8.99 18.09
N GLU A 232 -27.31 7.85 17.63
CA GLU A 232 -27.40 6.58 18.34
C GLU A 232 -26.30 6.48 19.42
N ASP A 233 -26.69 6.09 20.64
CA ASP A 233 -25.77 5.81 21.72
C ASP A 233 -24.98 4.50 21.46
N ASN A 234 -23.78 4.39 22.03
CA ASN A 234 -22.89 3.21 21.91
C ASN A 234 -22.50 2.81 20.48
N ARG A 235 -22.52 3.74 19.52
CA ARG A 235 -21.95 3.54 18.19
C ARG A 235 -20.42 3.68 18.20
N MET A 236 -19.77 3.16 17.16
CA MET A 236 -18.34 3.42 16.93
C MET A 236 -18.13 4.89 16.57
N ALA A 237 -17.18 5.52 17.25
CA ALA A 237 -16.71 6.87 17.00
C ALA A 237 -15.24 6.97 17.41
N MET A 238 -14.48 7.86 16.77
CA MET A 238 -13.20 8.31 17.30
C MET A 238 -13.48 9.25 18.48
N HIS A 239 -13.12 8.83 19.68
CA HIS A 239 -13.28 9.63 20.90
C HIS A 239 -12.06 10.54 21.02
N GLY A 240 -12.26 11.84 21.22
CA GLY A 240 -11.20 12.81 20.99
C GLY A 240 -11.32 13.45 19.62
N ARG A 241 -11.42 14.78 19.59
CA ARG A 241 -11.37 15.58 18.35
C ARG A 241 -9.93 15.84 17.90
N ASP A 242 -9.04 14.87 18.10
CA ASP A 242 -7.59 15.10 18.08
C ASP A 242 -6.79 14.13 17.18
N TYR A 243 -7.48 13.45 16.26
CA TYR A 243 -6.90 12.66 15.15
C TYR A 243 -6.64 13.49 13.89
N TYR A 244 -6.44 14.81 14.07
CA TYR A 244 -6.05 15.74 13.01
C TYR A 244 -4.52 15.85 12.87
N TYR A 245 -4.05 16.62 11.89
CA TYR A 245 -2.61 16.88 11.73
C TYR A 245 -2.12 17.82 12.84
N LYS A 246 -1.58 17.25 13.91
CA LYS A 246 -0.89 18.03 14.96
C LYS A 246 0.43 18.56 14.42
N THR A 247 0.66 19.85 14.57
CA THR A 247 1.92 20.50 14.18
C THR A 247 3.09 19.92 14.97
N ALA A 248 4.32 20.05 14.43
CA ALA A 248 5.52 19.65 15.15
C ALA A 248 5.58 20.29 16.55
N LYS A 249 5.13 21.55 16.68
CA LYS A 249 5.09 22.26 17.97
C LYS A 249 4.15 21.57 18.97
N GLU A 250 2.95 21.21 18.55
CA GLU A 250 1.98 20.50 19.41
C GLU A 250 2.52 19.12 19.82
N MET A 251 3.09 18.38 18.88
CA MET A 251 3.71 17.08 19.17
C MET A 251 4.86 17.22 20.18
N HIS A 252 5.69 18.26 20.07
CA HIS A 252 6.76 18.52 21.04
C HIS A 252 6.22 18.87 22.43
N GLU A 253 5.11 19.61 22.51
CA GLU A 253 4.50 19.94 23.80
C GLU A 253 3.90 18.69 24.48
N HIS A 254 3.19 17.85 23.74
CA HIS A 254 2.58 16.62 24.27
C HIS A 254 3.63 15.62 24.76
N PHE A 255 4.74 15.47 24.04
CA PHE A 255 5.77 14.48 24.34
C PHE A 255 7.05 15.07 24.95
N LYS A 256 6.99 16.28 25.54
CA LYS A 256 8.15 16.94 26.18
C LYS A 256 8.83 16.13 27.28
N HIS A 257 8.12 15.17 27.86
CA HIS A 257 8.60 14.28 28.92
C HIS A 257 9.34 13.04 28.38
N VAL A 258 9.25 12.77 27.07
CA VAL A 258 9.89 11.65 26.35
C VAL A 258 10.37 12.12 24.96
N PRO A 259 11.27 13.12 24.89
CA PRO A 259 11.71 13.71 23.62
C PRO A 259 12.33 12.69 22.64
N GLU A 260 12.91 11.60 23.15
CA GLU A 260 13.48 10.53 22.34
C GLU A 260 12.45 9.88 21.40
N ALA A 261 11.18 9.84 21.78
CA ALA A 261 10.10 9.29 20.94
C ALA A 261 9.85 10.16 19.70
N LEU A 262 10.02 11.48 19.82
CA LEU A 262 9.93 12.43 18.71
C LEU A 262 11.16 12.32 17.81
N GLU A 263 12.36 12.23 18.40
CA GLU A 263 13.62 12.05 17.65
C GLU A 263 13.61 10.78 16.81
N ASN A 264 13.05 9.70 17.34
CA ASN A 264 12.96 8.43 16.64
C ASN A 264 12.07 8.50 15.39
N THR A 265 11.13 9.45 15.30
CA THR A 265 10.39 9.68 14.04
C THR A 265 11.30 10.13 12.90
N LEU A 266 12.28 10.97 13.21
CA LEU A 266 13.28 11.44 12.25
C LEU A 266 14.27 10.34 11.88
N LYS A 267 14.70 9.53 12.87
CA LYS A 267 15.59 8.38 12.63
C LYS A 267 14.93 7.35 11.72
N ILE A 268 13.66 7.01 11.97
CA ILE A 268 12.89 6.11 11.10
C ILE A 268 12.80 6.70 9.69
N ALA A 269 12.49 7.99 9.58
CA ALA A 269 12.43 8.67 8.29
C ALA A 269 13.77 8.62 7.54
N GLU A 270 14.91 8.71 8.24
CA GLU A 270 16.24 8.55 7.66
C GLU A 270 16.49 7.12 7.17
N MET A 271 16.17 6.12 7.98
CA MET A 271 16.35 4.70 7.67
C MET A 271 15.48 4.18 6.52
N CYS A 272 14.30 4.75 6.31
CA CYS A 272 13.41 4.40 5.20
C CYS A 272 13.96 4.94 3.87
N ASP A 273 14.77 4.17 3.17
CA ASP A 273 15.45 4.61 1.94
C ASP A 273 15.34 3.59 0.81
N PHE A 274 14.51 3.92 -0.18
CA PHE A 274 14.39 3.21 -1.45
C PHE A 274 13.66 4.08 -2.48
N GLU A 275 13.75 3.69 -3.75
CA GLU A 275 12.99 4.32 -4.82
C GLU A 275 12.03 3.33 -5.48
N ILE A 276 10.80 3.78 -5.73
CA ILE A 276 9.86 3.06 -6.59
C ILE A 276 10.18 3.44 -8.03
N GLU A 277 10.63 2.45 -8.81
CA GLU A 277 10.86 2.61 -10.23
C GLU A 277 9.53 2.72 -10.98
N LEU A 278 9.35 3.82 -11.71
CA LEU A 278 8.14 4.13 -12.47
C LEU A 278 8.49 4.33 -13.94
N GLY A 279 7.55 4.01 -14.83
CA GLY A 279 7.71 4.24 -16.27
C GLY A 279 8.43 3.12 -17.02
N ASN A 280 8.90 2.08 -16.34
CA ASN A 280 9.39 0.88 -16.99
C ASN A 280 8.24 0.04 -17.54
N ILE A 281 8.29 -0.22 -18.84
CA ILE A 281 7.35 -1.09 -19.52
C ILE A 281 7.72 -2.54 -19.19
N GLN A 282 6.77 -3.29 -18.64
CA GLN A 282 6.89 -4.72 -18.35
C GLN A 282 5.93 -5.48 -19.28
N LEU A 283 6.41 -5.86 -20.46
CA LEU A 283 5.62 -6.68 -21.39
C LEU A 283 5.78 -8.17 -21.05
N PRO A 284 4.69 -8.96 -21.04
CA PRO A 284 4.80 -10.40 -20.95
C PRO A 284 5.58 -10.96 -22.14
N TYR A 285 6.34 -12.02 -21.89
CA TYR A 285 6.96 -12.79 -22.94
C TYR A 285 5.90 -13.61 -23.69
N PHE A 286 6.00 -13.65 -25.03
CA PHE A 286 5.13 -14.48 -25.87
C PHE A 286 5.97 -15.60 -26.48
N GLU A 287 5.54 -16.85 -26.28
CA GLU A 287 6.22 -18.01 -26.83
C GLU A 287 6.00 -18.10 -28.34
N VAL A 288 7.09 -18.22 -29.10
CA VAL A 288 7.06 -18.39 -30.56
C VAL A 288 7.61 -19.75 -30.97
N PRO A 289 7.23 -20.28 -32.15
CA PRO A 289 7.77 -21.54 -32.64
C PRO A 289 9.30 -21.57 -32.73
N ALA A 290 9.88 -22.77 -32.65
CA ALA A 290 11.33 -22.94 -32.72
C ALA A 290 11.93 -22.33 -34.02
N GLY A 291 12.98 -21.53 -33.86
CA GLY A 291 13.65 -20.84 -34.96
C GLY A 291 13.04 -19.47 -35.34
N GLU A 292 12.00 -19.03 -34.65
CA GLU A 292 11.41 -17.70 -34.79
C GLU A 292 11.75 -16.81 -33.57
N ASP A 293 11.69 -15.50 -33.77
CA ASP A 293 11.57 -14.51 -32.71
C ASP A 293 10.23 -13.77 -32.81
N GLY A 294 9.97 -12.83 -31.89
CA GLY A 294 8.72 -12.07 -31.89
C GLY A 294 8.49 -11.27 -33.19
N ASN A 295 9.54 -10.73 -33.80
CA ASN A 295 9.44 -9.94 -35.01
C ASN A 295 9.19 -10.82 -36.23
N SER A 296 9.96 -11.91 -36.38
CA SER A 296 9.83 -12.84 -37.49
C SER A 296 8.47 -13.55 -37.46
N TYR A 297 8.01 -13.95 -36.27
CA TYR A 297 6.71 -14.56 -36.11
C TYR A 297 5.55 -13.58 -36.37
N LEU A 298 5.66 -12.33 -35.90
CA LEU A 298 4.66 -11.31 -36.19
C LEU A 298 4.56 -11.03 -37.69
N ARG A 299 5.69 -10.90 -38.39
CA ARG A 299 5.72 -10.74 -39.85
C ARG A 299 5.03 -11.90 -40.55
N LYS A 300 5.34 -13.14 -40.15
CA LYS A 300 4.71 -14.35 -40.69
C LYS A 300 3.18 -14.35 -40.51
N LEU A 301 2.68 -13.89 -39.37
CA LEU A 301 1.23 -13.74 -39.16
C LEU A 301 0.63 -12.65 -40.07
N CYS A 302 1.32 -11.53 -40.25
CA CYS A 302 0.86 -10.47 -41.17
C CYS A 302 0.78 -10.98 -42.62
N GLU A 303 1.78 -11.74 -43.07
CA GLU A 303 1.78 -12.35 -44.40
C GLU A 303 0.64 -13.37 -44.57
N GLN A 304 0.30 -14.13 -43.52
CA GLN A 304 -0.88 -14.99 -43.50
C GLN A 304 -2.19 -14.16 -43.53
N GLY A 305 -2.20 -13.01 -42.85
CA GLY A 305 -3.28 -12.04 -42.89
C GLY A 305 -3.54 -11.50 -44.30
N LEU A 306 -2.48 -11.20 -45.06
CA LEU A 306 -2.60 -10.79 -46.47
C LEU A 306 -3.34 -11.84 -47.30
N VAL A 307 -2.95 -13.12 -47.17
CA VAL A 307 -3.60 -14.23 -47.85
C VAL A 307 -5.06 -14.38 -47.40
N ARG A 308 -5.35 -14.17 -46.12
CA ARG A 308 -6.72 -14.28 -45.58
C ARG A 308 -7.65 -13.19 -46.12
N HIS A 309 -7.21 -11.93 -46.07
CA HIS A 309 -8.02 -10.74 -46.35
C HIS A 309 -8.04 -10.35 -47.83
N TYR A 310 -6.91 -10.51 -48.54
CA TYR A 310 -6.75 -10.07 -49.93
C TYR A 310 -6.58 -11.22 -50.93
N LYS A 311 -6.41 -12.46 -50.46
CA LYS A 311 -6.15 -13.65 -51.32
C LYS A 311 -4.87 -13.52 -52.15
N MET A 312 -3.88 -12.77 -51.65
CA MET A 312 -2.59 -12.53 -52.29
C MET A 312 -1.46 -12.77 -51.29
N THR A 313 -0.35 -13.31 -51.76
CA THR A 313 0.91 -13.38 -50.99
C THR A 313 1.58 -12.01 -50.91
N TYR A 314 2.55 -11.86 -50.02
CA TYR A 314 3.35 -10.64 -49.96
C TYR A 314 3.99 -10.33 -51.33
N ALA A 315 4.47 -11.31 -52.10
CA ALA A 315 5.05 -11.05 -53.42
C ALA A 315 4.05 -10.43 -54.43
N GLU A 316 2.78 -10.82 -54.35
CA GLU A 316 1.73 -10.46 -55.31
C GLU A 316 1.03 -9.13 -54.99
N ILE A 317 1.03 -8.71 -53.72
CA ILE A 317 0.28 -7.51 -53.31
C ILE A 317 0.93 -6.21 -53.84
N ASP A 318 0.11 -5.17 -54.00
CA ASP A 318 0.54 -3.87 -54.49
C ASP A 318 1.60 -3.22 -53.58
N GLN A 319 2.39 -2.36 -54.20
CA GLN A 319 3.56 -1.75 -53.58
C GLN A 319 3.18 -0.88 -52.36
N GLU A 320 2.05 -0.19 -52.40
CA GLU A 320 1.57 0.66 -51.30
C GLU A 320 1.33 -0.16 -50.02
N LYS A 321 0.68 -1.33 -50.12
CA LYS A 321 0.45 -2.22 -48.97
C LYS A 321 1.72 -2.87 -48.45
N LYS A 322 2.66 -3.25 -49.33
CA LYS A 322 3.98 -3.75 -48.93
C LYS A 322 4.72 -2.73 -48.08
N GLU A 323 4.87 -1.52 -48.62
CA GLU A 323 5.56 -0.42 -47.96
C GLU A 323 4.90 -0.08 -46.62
N ARG A 324 3.56 -0.09 -46.58
CA ARG A 324 2.83 0.15 -45.34
C ARG A 324 3.07 -0.92 -44.28
N MET A 325 3.00 -2.20 -44.66
CA MET A 325 3.23 -3.32 -43.74
C MET A 325 4.67 -3.31 -43.22
N ASP A 326 5.65 -3.13 -44.10
CA ASP A 326 7.06 -3.13 -43.72
C ASP A 326 7.43 -1.93 -42.85
N TYR A 327 6.90 -0.75 -43.18
CA TYR A 327 7.07 0.44 -42.35
C TYR A 327 6.55 0.19 -40.93
N GLU A 328 5.31 -0.28 -40.78
CA GLU A 328 4.72 -0.50 -39.46
C GLU A 328 5.46 -1.59 -38.67
N LEU A 329 5.80 -2.72 -39.30
CA LEU A 329 6.58 -3.79 -38.66
C LEU A 329 7.95 -3.28 -38.19
N SER A 330 8.64 -2.46 -39.00
CA SER A 330 9.93 -1.88 -38.63
C SER A 330 9.83 -0.95 -37.41
N VAL A 331 8.72 -0.20 -37.28
CA VAL A 331 8.47 0.68 -36.14
C VAL A 331 8.17 -0.15 -34.89
N ILE A 332 7.35 -1.20 -35.01
CA ILE A 332 7.02 -2.12 -33.91
C ILE A 332 8.28 -2.79 -33.36
N GLU A 333 9.14 -3.29 -34.25
CA GLU A 333 10.43 -3.90 -33.91
C GLU A 333 11.33 -2.89 -33.19
N LYS A 334 11.54 -1.70 -33.76
CA LYS A 334 12.38 -0.65 -33.18
C LYS A 334 11.94 -0.22 -31.79
N MET A 335 10.63 -0.22 -31.55
CA MET A 335 10.05 0.18 -30.27
C MET A 335 10.02 -0.99 -29.26
N GLY A 336 10.26 -2.23 -29.70
CA GLY A 336 10.23 -3.41 -28.83
C GLY A 336 8.83 -3.92 -28.48
N TRP A 337 7.84 -3.76 -29.38
CA TRP A 337 6.44 -4.18 -29.13
C TRP A 337 5.96 -5.45 -29.84
N PRO A 338 6.78 -6.34 -30.45
CA PRO A 338 6.23 -7.48 -31.18
C PRO A 338 5.41 -8.40 -30.28
N SER A 339 5.87 -8.67 -29.05
CA SER A 339 5.14 -9.50 -28.07
C SER A 339 3.77 -8.93 -27.72
N TYR A 340 3.62 -7.60 -27.64
CA TYR A 340 2.31 -6.97 -27.41
C TYR A 340 1.33 -7.30 -28.53
N PHE A 341 1.75 -7.16 -29.79
CA PHE A 341 0.91 -7.50 -30.95
C PHE A 341 0.57 -8.99 -30.99
N LEU A 342 1.53 -9.86 -30.70
CA LEU A 342 1.33 -11.31 -30.67
C LEU A 342 0.33 -11.73 -29.58
N ILE A 343 0.46 -11.20 -28.36
CA ILE A 343 -0.49 -11.46 -27.27
C ILE A 343 -1.90 -11.03 -27.66
N VAL A 344 -2.04 -9.81 -28.20
CA VAL A 344 -3.36 -9.28 -28.60
C VAL A 344 -3.97 -10.10 -29.73
N SER A 345 -3.19 -10.48 -30.72
CA SER A 345 -3.63 -11.34 -31.82
C SER A 345 -4.09 -12.71 -31.32
N ASP A 346 -3.34 -13.32 -30.39
CA ASP A 346 -3.63 -14.65 -29.85
C ASP A 346 -5.00 -14.71 -29.16
N PHE A 347 -5.26 -13.86 -28.16
CA PHE A 347 -6.54 -13.95 -27.43
C PHE A 347 -7.73 -13.50 -28.30
N ILE A 348 -7.54 -12.61 -29.28
CA ILE A 348 -8.59 -12.23 -30.25
C ILE A 348 -8.94 -13.41 -31.15
N ASN A 349 -7.93 -14.11 -31.68
CA ASN A 349 -8.14 -15.24 -32.57
C ASN A 349 -8.72 -16.44 -31.80
N TRP A 350 -8.26 -16.68 -30.58
CA TRP A 350 -8.87 -17.67 -29.68
C TRP A 350 -10.36 -17.37 -29.45
N ALA A 351 -10.73 -16.13 -29.15
CA ALA A 351 -12.12 -15.74 -28.95
C ALA A 351 -12.99 -16.03 -30.20
N LYS A 352 -12.53 -15.61 -31.39
CA LYS A 352 -13.24 -15.87 -32.67
C LYS A 352 -13.42 -17.37 -32.93
N ASN A 353 -12.38 -18.16 -32.67
CA ASN A 353 -12.40 -19.62 -32.88
C ASN A 353 -13.30 -20.37 -31.87
N ASN A 354 -13.67 -19.73 -30.76
CA ASN A 354 -14.55 -20.29 -29.73
C ASN A 354 -15.95 -19.65 -29.72
N GLY A 355 -16.34 -19.00 -30.83
CA GLY A 355 -17.68 -18.42 -30.98
C GLY A 355 -17.93 -17.18 -30.11
N ILE A 356 -16.88 -16.54 -29.58
CA ILE A 356 -16.98 -15.29 -28.84
C ILE A 356 -16.90 -14.12 -29.82
N VAL A 357 -17.92 -13.27 -29.82
CA VAL A 357 -17.99 -12.11 -30.71
C VAL A 357 -16.96 -11.06 -30.29
N VAL A 358 -16.10 -10.67 -31.22
CA VAL A 358 -15.11 -9.60 -31.06
C VAL A 358 -15.52 -8.41 -31.94
N GLY A 359 -15.54 -7.20 -31.37
CA GLY A 359 -15.87 -5.98 -32.12
C GLY A 359 -14.85 -5.66 -33.24
N PRO A 360 -15.19 -4.77 -34.18
CA PRO A 360 -14.35 -4.45 -35.35
C PRO A 360 -13.08 -3.64 -35.03
N GLY A 361 -12.82 -3.32 -33.76
CA GLY A 361 -11.72 -2.44 -33.31
C GLY A 361 -12.22 -1.08 -32.82
N ARG A 362 -11.43 -0.42 -31.96
CA ARG A 362 -11.70 0.93 -31.45
C ARG A 362 -10.39 1.67 -31.16
N GLY A 363 -10.45 3.00 -31.08
CA GLY A 363 -9.28 3.84 -30.81
C GLY A 363 -8.27 3.83 -31.98
N SER A 364 -7.02 4.19 -31.70
CA SER A 364 -5.97 4.33 -32.70
C SER A 364 -5.55 3.00 -33.37
N ALA A 365 -5.83 1.86 -32.75
CA ALA A 365 -5.49 0.54 -33.30
C ALA A 365 -6.12 0.28 -34.67
N ALA A 366 -7.30 0.84 -34.94
CA ALA A 366 -7.99 0.69 -36.23
C ALA A 366 -7.25 1.39 -37.40
N GLY A 367 -6.28 2.26 -37.11
CA GLY A 367 -5.44 2.91 -38.12
C GLY A 367 -4.19 2.11 -38.51
N SER A 368 -3.88 1.01 -37.81
CA SER A 368 -2.72 0.15 -38.08
C SER A 368 -3.07 -0.94 -39.09
N PHE A 369 -2.28 -1.03 -40.16
CA PHE A 369 -2.44 -2.09 -41.16
C PHE A 369 -2.03 -3.45 -40.57
N VAL A 370 -0.96 -3.50 -39.76
CA VAL A 370 -0.53 -4.70 -39.02
C VAL A 370 -1.61 -5.20 -38.05
N CYS A 371 -2.42 -4.32 -37.44
CA CYS A 371 -3.55 -4.76 -36.63
C CYS A 371 -4.73 -5.32 -37.43
N TYR A 372 -4.88 -4.90 -38.69
CA TYR A 372 -5.95 -5.37 -39.58
C TYR A 372 -5.67 -6.76 -40.14
N LEU A 373 -4.40 -7.03 -40.48
CA LEU A 373 -3.91 -8.32 -40.96
C LEU A 373 -3.93 -9.38 -39.84
#